data_AF-A0A1Y6KRJ1-F1
#
_entry.id   AF-A0A1Y6KRJ1-F1
#
_cell.length_a   1.000
_cell.length_b   1.000
_cell.length_c   1.000
_cell.angle_alpha   90.00
_cell.angle_beta   90.00
_cell.angle_gamma   90.00
#
_symmetry.space_group_name_H-M   'P 1'
#
loop_
_entity.id
_entity.type
_entity.pdbx_description
1 polymer ?
#
loop_
_entity_poly.entity_id
_entity_poly.type
_entity_poly.pdbx_seq_one_letter_code
_entity_poly.pdbx_strand_id
1 'polypeptide(L)'
;MTTVTVRELSDEIHRALKLRATQNARSIEAEIRAILDEATSPSDRLRIGSKLSEMSRAIGLTTADVELLERQRLACRKAQHRINLLGPETL
;
A
#
# COMPACT_ATOMS: atom_id res chain seq x y z
N MET A 1 -19.28 6.32 6.47
CA MET A 1 -18.69 6.65 7.78
C MET A 1 -18.23 5.34 8.40
N THR A 2 -16.98 5.29 8.88
CA THR A 2 -16.44 4.11 9.56
C THR A 2 -16.32 4.44 11.04
N THR A 3 -16.85 3.59 11.90
CA THR A 3 -16.86 3.80 13.35
C THR A 3 -15.94 2.78 14.02
N VAL A 4 -15.11 3.24 14.96
CA VAL A 4 -14.25 2.39 15.78
C VAL A 4 -14.61 2.64 17.24
N THR A 5 -14.83 1.57 18.00
CA THR A 5 -15.13 1.63 19.42
C THR A 5 -13.96 1.00 20.19
N VAL A 6 -13.32 1.78 21.05
CA VAL A 6 -12.26 1.29 21.94
C VAL A 6 -12.88 0.97 23.30
N ARG A 7 -12.84 -0.29 23.72
CA ARG A 7 -13.37 -0.75 25.01
C ARG A 7 -12.26 -0.76 26.06
N GLU A 8 -12.64 -0.62 27.33
CA GLU A 8 -11.71 -0.71 28.48
C GLU A 8 -10.55 0.29 28.44
N LEU A 9 -10.80 1.49 27.90
CA LEU A 9 -9.82 2.58 27.94
C LEU A 9 -9.67 3.06 29.38
N SER A 10 -8.45 3.04 29.92
CA SER A 10 -8.21 3.52 31.28
C SER A 10 -8.52 5.02 31.40
N ASP A 11 -9.01 5.43 32.57
CA ASP A 11 -9.32 6.83 32.85
C ASP A 11 -8.09 7.75 32.69
N GLU A 12 -6.91 7.23 32.99
CA GLU A 12 -5.64 7.93 32.79
C GLU A 12 -5.40 8.25 31.32
N ILE A 13 -5.56 7.27 30.42
CA ILE A 13 -5.41 7.49 28.98
C ILE A 13 -6.46 8.46 28.47
N HIS A 14 -7.71 8.34 28.92
CA HIS A 14 -8.78 9.26 28.52
C HIS A 14 -8.47 10.72 28.94
N ARG A 15 -7.96 10.92 30.16
CA ARG A 15 -7.52 12.25 30.63
C ARG A 15 -6.33 12.79 29.84
N ALA A 16 -5.33 11.95 29.56
CA ALA A 16 -4.17 12.33 28.76
C ALA A 16 -4.59 12.74 27.32
N LEU A 17 -5.50 11.99 26.70
CA LEU A 17 -6.06 12.34 25.38
C LEU A 17 -6.81 13.67 25.41
N LYS A 18 -7.61 13.93 26.46
CA LYS A 18 -8.32 15.20 26.61
C LYS A 18 -7.37 16.39 26.76
N LEU A 19 -6.30 16.23 27.54
CA LEU A 19 -5.25 17.24 27.69
C LEU A 19 -4.55 17.52 26.36
N ARG A 20 -4.12 16.47 25.65
CA ARG A 20 -3.47 16.59 24.33
C ARG A 20 -4.39 17.25 23.30
N ALA A 21 -5.67 16.91 23.28
CA ALA A 21 -6.65 17.54 22.40
C ALA A 21 -6.80 19.04 22.69
N THR A 22 -6.83 19.43 23.97
CA THR A 22 -6.90 20.83 24.39
C THR A 22 -5.65 21.60 23.95
N GLN A 23 -4.45 21.01 24.12
CA GLN A 23 -3.19 21.59 23.68
C GLN A 23 -3.15 21.81 22.16
N ASN A 24 -3.74 20.89 21.39
CA ASN A 24 -3.81 20.98 19.94
C ASN A 24 -5.03 21.75 19.41
N ALA A 25 -5.81 22.39 20.30
CA ALA A 25 -7.06 23.09 19.95
C ALA A 25 -8.04 22.24 19.13
N ARG A 26 -8.15 20.95 19.47
CA ARG A 26 -8.98 19.95 18.79
C ARG A 26 -10.02 19.35 19.74
N SER A 27 -11.10 18.82 19.17
CA SER A 27 -11.96 17.90 19.93
C SER A 27 -11.22 16.58 20.20
N ILE A 28 -11.67 15.83 21.21
CA ILE A 28 -11.03 14.54 21.54
C ILE A 28 -11.10 13.56 20.36
N GLU A 29 -12.22 13.56 19.62
CA GLU A 29 -12.40 12.73 18.43
C GLU A 29 -11.46 13.15 17.29
N ALA A 30 -11.30 14.46 17.07
CA ALA A 30 -10.38 14.97 16.07
C ALA A 30 -8.92 14.65 16.42
N GLU A 31 -8.56 14.68 17.70
CA GLU A 31 -7.23 14.29 18.16
C GLU A 31 -6.98 12.78 18.02
N ILE A 32 -7.94 11.93 18.41
CA ILE A 32 -7.84 10.48 18.20
C ILE A 32 -7.67 10.16 16.71
N ARG A 33 -8.44 10.82 15.84
CA ARG A 33 -8.30 10.66 14.39
C ARG A 33 -6.91 11.08 13.90
N ALA A 34 -6.37 12.19 14.39
CA ALA A 34 -5.04 12.64 14.02
C ALA A 34 -3.94 11.67 14.47
N ILE A 35 -4.04 11.11 15.68
CA ILE A 35 -3.11 10.10 16.19
C ILE A 35 -3.15 8.84 15.31
N LEU A 36 -4.35 8.37 14.95
CA LEU A 36 -4.50 7.20 14.09
C LEU A 36 -3.97 7.46 12.67
N ASP A 37 -4.18 8.66 12.13
CA ASP A 37 -3.67 9.02 10.80
C ASP A 37 -2.13 9.07 10.81
N GLU A 38 -1.53 9.70 11.82
CA GLU A 38 -0.07 9.73 12.00
C GLU A 38 0.53 8.31 12.17
N ALA A 39 -0.12 7.46 12.95
CA ALA A 39 0.34 6.09 13.19
C ALA A 39 0.21 5.18 11.94
N THR A 40 -0.76 5.45 11.06
CA THR A 40 -1.02 4.63 9.85
C THR A 40 -0.41 5.20 8.57
N SER A 41 -0.06 6.48 8.59
CA SER A 41 0.59 7.21 7.51
C SER A 41 1.90 7.85 8.01
N PRO A 42 2.89 7.06 8.47
CA PRO A 42 4.16 7.63 8.90
C PRO A 42 4.76 8.42 7.73
N SER A 43 5.31 9.61 8.02
CA SER A 43 5.87 10.53 7.01
C SER A 43 6.95 9.86 6.15
N ASP A 44 7.65 8.87 6.71
CA ASP A 44 8.69 8.09 6.05
C ASP A 44 8.13 6.95 5.18
N ARG A 45 6.81 6.75 5.16
CA ARG A 45 6.17 5.74 4.33
C ARG A 45 6.32 6.12 2.87
N LEU A 46 7.24 5.46 2.20
CA LEU A 46 7.34 5.49 0.75
C LEU A 46 6.02 5.01 0.15
N ARG A 47 5.26 5.94 -0.44
CA ARG A 47 4.04 5.65 -1.21
C ARG A 47 4.44 5.10 -2.58
N ILE A 48 5.06 3.91 -2.59
CA ILE A 48 5.66 3.28 -3.78
C ILE A 48 4.65 3.24 -4.92
N GLY A 49 3.40 2.85 -4.67
CA GLY A 49 2.35 2.82 -5.69
C GLY A 49 2.07 4.18 -6.32
N SER A 50 2.03 5.25 -5.51
CA SER A 50 1.85 6.62 -6.02
C SER A 50 3.06 7.07 -6.83
N LYS A 51 4.29 6.83 -6.34
CA LYS A 51 5.51 7.20 -7.06
C LYS A 51 5.69 6.46 -8.37
N LEU A 52 5.42 5.15 -8.39
CA LEU A 52 5.41 4.37 -9.62
C LEU A 52 4.35 4.86 -10.61
N SER A 53 3.16 5.24 -10.13
CA SER A 53 2.09 5.80 -10.96
C SER A 53 2.44 7.17 -11.55
N GLU A 54 3.10 8.04 -10.77
CA GLU A 54 3.63 9.31 -11.27
C GLU A 54 4.70 9.08 -12.36
N MET A 55 5.66 8.19 -12.10
CA MET A 55 6.72 7.85 -13.06
C MET A 55 6.15 7.23 -14.33
N SER A 56 5.19 6.29 -14.22
CA SER A 56 4.59 5.64 -15.38
C SER A 56 3.85 6.63 -16.26
N ARG A 57 3.11 7.58 -15.67
CA ARG A 57 2.44 8.67 -16.40
C ARG A 57 3.45 9.60 -17.06
N ALA A 58 4.53 9.97 -16.37
CA ALA A 58 5.55 10.87 -16.91
C ALA A 58 6.24 10.32 -18.16
N ILE A 59 6.43 8.99 -18.23
CA ILE A 59 7.02 8.32 -19.40
C ILE A 59 5.97 7.87 -20.44
N GLY A 60 4.68 8.14 -20.20
CA GLY A 60 3.61 7.75 -21.11
C GLY A 60 3.32 6.25 -21.15
N LEU A 61 3.69 5.50 -20.11
CA LEU A 61 3.43 4.06 -20.03
C LEU A 61 1.91 3.80 -19.99
N THR A 62 1.44 2.98 -20.92
CA THR A 62 0.04 2.61 -21.06
C THR A 62 -0.22 1.17 -20.65
N THR A 63 -1.49 0.81 -20.48
CA THR A 63 -1.89 -0.59 -20.25
C THR A 63 -1.44 -1.51 -21.41
N ALA A 64 -1.41 -1.00 -22.65
CA ALA A 64 -0.99 -1.77 -23.81
C ALA A 64 0.48 -2.21 -23.73
N ASP A 65 1.35 -1.37 -23.15
CA ASP A 65 2.76 -1.70 -22.92
C ASP A 65 2.91 -2.84 -21.92
N VAL A 66 2.11 -2.82 -20.86
CA VAL A 66 2.08 -3.89 -19.84
C VAL A 66 1.56 -5.19 -20.44
N GLU A 67 0.47 -5.14 -21.20
CA GLU A 67 -0.09 -6.32 -21.89
C GLU A 67 0.90 -6.93 -22.88
N LEU A 68 1.65 -6.11 -23.61
CA LEU A 68 2.69 -6.59 -24.52
C LEU A 68 3.79 -7.35 -23.76
N LEU A 69 4.26 -6.79 -22.65
CA LEU A 69 5.29 -7.42 -21.81
C LEU A 69 4.81 -8.74 -21.20
N GLU A 70 3.54 -8.79 -20.77
CA GLU A 70 2.93 -10.01 -20.26
C GLU A 70 2.82 -11.10 -21.33
N ARG A 71 2.40 -10.74 -22.54
CA ARG A 71 2.39 -11.66 -23.69
C ARG A 71 3.78 -12.23 -23.97
N GLN A 72 4.82 -11.39 -23.97
CA GLN A 72 6.21 -11.83 -24.16
C GLN A 72 6.68 -12.76 -23.04
N ARG A 73 6.40 -12.44 -21.77
CA ARG A 73 6.74 -13.29 -20.62
C ARG A 73 6.05 -14.65 -20.70
N LEU A 74 4.78 -14.68 -21.08
CA LEU A 74 4.04 -15.93 -21.27
C LEU A 74 4.59 -16.75 -22.43
N ALA A 75 4.92 -16.11 -23.55
CA ALA A 75 5.54 -16.77 -24.70
C ALA A 75 6.89 -17.39 -24.32
N CYS A 76 7.76 -16.64 -23.62
CA CYS A 76 9.06 -17.12 -23.15
C CYS A 76 8.90 -18.30 -22.16
N ARG A 77 7.98 -18.21 -21.20
CA ARG A 77 7.69 -19.33 -20.29
C ARG A 77 7.18 -20.58 -21.01
N LYS A 78 6.30 -20.42 -22.00
CA LYS A 78 5.80 -21.54 -22.82
C LYS A 78 6.93 -22.18 -23.63
N ALA A 79 7.81 -21.37 -24.22
CA ALA A 79 8.98 -21.86 -24.93
C ALA A 79 9.93 -22.61 -23.98
N GLN A 80 10.22 -22.06 -22.81
CA GLN A 80 11.05 -22.70 -21.80
C GLN A 80 10.45 -24.02 -21.29
N HIS A 81 9.15 -24.05 -21.04
CA HIS A 81 8.47 -25.29 -20.65
C HIS A 81 8.52 -26.34 -21.77
N ARG A 82 8.38 -25.93 -23.04
CA ARG A 82 8.49 -26.82 -24.19
C ARG A 82 9.91 -27.36 -24.40
N ILE A 83 10.93 -26.55 -24.13
CA ILE A 83 12.34 -26.99 -24.08
C ILE A 83 12.55 -28.00 -22.95
N ASN A 84 12.00 -27.74 -21.76
CA ASN A 84 12.12 -28.65 -20.62
C ASN A 84 11.35 -29.97 -20.83
N LEU A 85 10.31 -29.99 -21.67
CA LEU A 85 9.55 -31.20 -22.05
C LEU A 85 10.22 -32.00 -23.17
N LEU A 86 11.14 -31.39 -23.94
CA LEU A 86 12.06 -32.09 -24.83
C LEU A 86 13.25 -32.56 -23.98
N GLY A 87 13.02 -33.57 -23.14
CA GLY A 87 14.09 -34.24 -22.40
C GLY A 87 15.17 -34.83 -23.34
N PRO A 88 16.35 -35.19 -22.82
CA PRO A 88 17.51 -35.62 -23.62
C PRO A 88 17.33 -36.94 -24.42
N GLU A 89 16.13 -37.52 -24.49
CA GLU A 89 15.90 -38.85 -25.09
C GLU A 89 15.62 -38.81 -26.61
N THR A 90 16.21 -37.86 -27.34
CA THR A 90 16.12 -37.78 -28.81
C THR A 90 17.47 -37.69 -29.52
N LEU A 91 18.52 -38.29 -28.92
CA LEU A 91 19.79 -38.58 -29.59
C LEU A 91 20.18 -40.05 -29.39
#